data_AF-A0A024SCF3-F1
#
_entry.id   AF-A0A024SCF3-F1
#
_cell.length_a   1.000
_cell.length_b   1.000
_cell.length_c   1.000
_cell.angle_alpha   90.00
_cell.angle_beta   90.00
_cell.angle_gamma   90.00
#
_symmetry.space_group_name_H-M   'P 1'
#
loop_
_entity.id
_entity.type
_entity.pdbx_description
1 polymer ?
#
loop_
_entity_poly.entity_id
_entity_poly.type
_entity_poly.pdbx_seq_one_letter_code
_entity_poly.pdbx_strand_id
1 'polypeptide(L)'
;MEPPAWYCRLVNLPQDHEIEEHDFDDDISELREGEEESVNPDAFSDGDSSHRCDCPSSDILECECDDDDDDDDAAPEEEMDDGAESERSYQGSDADYYYELKEQRIQRKIDLRDLREEQERERRLHRELESEKEQEVREAYEAMLKEQKKGDAPRPRLASLSKAIFHLFSVDHIDYCYCYDLYLGTRYVEFYCLDEKGQTRIPDNTNVKIQGHVYLSDRTDCDFLPFAQPKRAGIKKRQFPTRGQDHDEPVFQFISNKYLIMTVKSDSKMVSGDIEELGATEVPKELKFFGICMEKEERELYLERRSERFRRR
;
A
#
# COMPACT_ATOMS: atom_id res chain seq x y z
N MET A 1 31.86 -20.94 31.01
CA MET A 1 30.74 -20.05 30.64
C MET A 1 29.59 -20.96 30.22
N GLU A 2 28.39 -20.76 30.75
CA GLU A 2 27.23 -21.52 30.29
C GLU A 2 26.77 -20.96 28.93
N PRO A 3 26.37 -21.82 27.97
CA PRO A 3 25.91 -21.34 26.68
C PRO A 3 24.56 -20.60 26.79
N PRO A 4 24.30 -19.64 25.89
CA PRO A 4 23.07 -18.86 25.89
C PRO A 4 21.84 -19.72 25.58
N ALA A 5 20.67 -19.25 26.01
CA ALA A 5 19.40 -19.99 25.87
C ALA A 5 19.06 -20.35 24.41
N TRP A 6 19.34 -19.45 23.46
CA TRP A 6 19.13 -19.70 22.03
C TRP A 6 19.89 -20.93 21.54
N TYR A 7 21.16 -21.06 21.94
CA TYR A 7 21.99 -22.19 21.55
C TYR A 7 21.47 -23.49 22.18
N CYS A 8 21.14 -23.45 23.47
CA CYS A 8 20.54 -24.59 24.17
C CYS A 8 19.24 -25.06 23.52
N ARG A 9 18.43 -24.17 22.94
CA ARG A 9 17.21 -24.58 22.23
C ARG A 9 17.54 -25.31 20.93
N LEU A 10 18.40 -24.72 20.10
CA LEU A 10 18.76 -25.28 18.79
C LEU A 10 19.40 -26.66 18.89
N VAL A 11 20.31 -26.86 19.85
CA VAL A 11 20.97 -28.16 20.05
C VAL A 11 20.05 -29.25 20.65
N ASN A 12 18.89 -28.85 21.19
CA ASN A 12 17.88 -29.76 21.73
C ASN A 12 16.73 -30.02 20.75
N LEU A 13 16.81 -29.53 19.51
CA LEU A 13 15.88 -29.90 18.45
C LEU A 13 15.96 -31.41 18.17
N PRO A 14 14.87 -32.02 17.64
CA PRO A 14 14.86 -33.45 17.33
C PRO A 14 16.05 -33.86 16.47
N GLN A 15 16.61 -35.06 16.67
CA GLN A 15 17.82 -35.52 15.96
C GLN A 15 17.71 -35.54 14.43
N ASP A 16 16.50 -35.49 13.88
CA ASP A 16 16.24 -35.48 12.44
C ASP A 16 16.00 -34.05 11.88
N HIS A 17 16.12 -33.01 12.71
CA HIS A 17 15.93 -31.61 12.33
C HIS A 17 17.28 -30.96 12.03
N GLU A 18 17.51 -30.64 10.75
CA GLU A 18 18.65 -29.80 10.36
C GLU A 18 18.33 -28.35 10.73
N ILE A 19 19.27 -27.65 11.38
CA ILE A 19 19.07 -26.25 11.77
C ILE A 19 19.01 -25.38 10.52
N GLU A 20 17.91 -24.65 10.37
CA GLU A 20 17.65 -23.72 9.28
C GLU A 20 17.62 -22.26 9.77
N GLU A 21 17.72 -21.31 8.85
CA GLU A 21 17.71 -19.87 9.13
C GLU A 21 16.48 -19.43 9.95
N HIS A 22 15.33 -20.05 9.71
CA HIS A 22 14.07 -19.71 10.39
C HIS A 22 14.02 -20.19 11.84
N ASP A 23 14.86 -21.15 12.25
CA ASP A 23 14.95 -21.62 13.64
C ASP A 23 15.52 -20.55 14.58
N PHE A 24 16.23 -19.57 14.02
CA PHE A 24 16.76 -18.44 14.77
C PHE A 24 15.71 -17.34 15.00
N ASP A 25 14.67 -17.25 14.16
CA ASP A 25 13.71 -16.13 14.16
C ASP A 25 12.98 -15.99 15.51
N ASP A 26 12.67 -17.12 16.17
CA ASP A 26 12.07 -17.15 17.50
C ASP A 26 12.94 -16.45 18.58
N ASP A 27 14.28 -16.47 18.43
CA ASP A 27 15.24 -15.81 19.33
C ASP A 27 15.70 -14.43 18.86
N ILE A 28 15.36 -14.03 17.63
CA ILE A 28 15.70 -12.72 17.07
C ILE A 28 14.56 -11.70 17.32
N SER A 29 13.53 -12.13 18.06
CA SER A 29 12.39 -11.33 18.53
C SER A 29 12.74 -9.98 19.19
N GLU A 30 13.98 -9.76 19.62
CA GLU A 30 14.53 -8.46 20.07
C GLU A 30 14.42 -7.35 19.00
N LEU A 31 14.24 -7.70 17.72
CA LEU A 31 13.94 -6.73 16.65
C LEU A 31 12.45 -6.38 16.51
N ARG A 32 11.56 -7.00 17.29
CA ARG A 32 10.11 -6.81 17.18
C ARG A 32 9.55 -5.81 18.20
N GLU A 33 10.11 -5.73 19.42
CA GLU A 33 9.67 -4.81 20.46
C GLU A 33 10.86 -4.50 21.40
N GLY A 34 11.35 -3.25 21.44
CA GLY A 34 12.21 -2.78 22.54
C GLY A 34 13.51 -2.04 22.21
N GLU A 35 13.41 -0.84 21.64
CA GLU A 35 14.32 0.29 21.98
C GLU A 35 13.50 1.54 22.39
N GLU A 36 12.30 1.32 22.93
CA GLU A 36 11.67 2.29 23.83
C GLU A 36 12.14 1.99 25.26
N GLU A 37 13.39 2.29 25.60
CA GLU A 37 13.82 2.30 26.99
C GLU A 37 14.40 3.67 27.40
N SER A 38 13.56 4.39 28.15
CA SER A 38 13.92 5.32 29.22
C SER A 38 14.30 6.77 28.87
N VAL A 39 13.29 7.58 28.53
CA VAL A 39 13.24 8.96 29.06
C VAL A 39 12.15 9.02 30.13
N ASN A 40 12.57 9.03 31.39
CA ASN A 40 11.70 9.22 32.55
C ASN A 40 10.80 10.45 32.39
N PRO A 41 9.48 10.35 32.63
CA PRO A 41 8.66 11.51 32.87
C PRO A 41 8.86 11.98 34.31
N ASP A 42 8.97 13.29 34.49
CA ASP A 42 9.03 14.03 35.76
C ASP A 42 10.41 14.20 36.44
N ALA A 43 11.15 15.18 35.94
CA ALA A 43 11.80 16.16 36.80
C ALA A 43 11.76 17.57 36.16
N PHE A 44 10.76 18.38 36.56
CA PHE A 44 10.79 19.81 36.94
C PHE A 44 11.95 20.69 36.37
N SER A 45 11.81 21.93 35.89
CA SER A 45 10.78 22.98 35.94
C SER A 45 11.34 24.21 35.20
N ASP A 46 10.47 25.00 34.58
CA ASP A 46 10.53 26.45 34.24
C ASP A 46 11.77 27.08 33.57
N GLY A 47 11.54 27.62 32.38
CA GLY A 47 12.45 28.53 31.67
C GLY A 47 11.79 29.19 30.46
N ASP A 48 10.86 30.12 30.74
CA ASP A 48 10.33 31.18 29.87
C ASP A 48 11.21 31.58 28.65
N SER A 49 10.66 31.44 27.43
CA SER A 49 10.97 32.34 26.32
C SER A 49 9.83 32.28 25.29
N SER A 50 8.96 33.28 25.37
CA SER A 50 7.93 33.56 24.39
C SER A 50 8.53 34.01 23.05
N HIS A 51 8.29 33.26 21.96
CA HIS A 51 8.31 33.85 20.62
C HIS A 51 6.93 33.74 19.96
N ARG A 52 6.11 34.74 20.25
CA ARG A 52 4.97 35.14 19.43
C ARG A 52 5.51 35.71 18.11
N CYS A 53 5.17 35.09 16.98
CA CYS A 53 5.14 35.80 15.70
C CYS A 53 3.73 36.35 15.48
N ASP A 54 3.48 37.54 16.04
CA ASP A 54 2.35 38.38 15.63
C ASP A 54 2.80 39.19 14.40
N CYS A 55 2.23 38.90 13.23
CA CYS A 55 2.40 39.74 12.04
C CYS A 55 1.19 40.67 11.88
N PRO A 56 1.28 41.98 12.18
CA PRO A 56 0.26 42.94 11.77
C PRO A 56 0.53 43.46 10.35
N SER A 57 -0.56 43.67 9.60
CA SER A 57 -0.56 44.15 8.22
C SER A 57 0.10 45.52 8.03
N SER A 58 0.83 45.69 6.91
CA SER A 58 0.72 46.76 5.89
C SER A 58 2.11 47.13 5.33
N ASP A 59 2.23 47.09 4.00
CA ASP A 59 3.23 47.75 3.15
C ASP A 59 4.72 47.34 3.25
N ILE A 60 5.12 46.55 2.23
CA ILE A 60 6.40 46.47 1.49
C ILE A 60 7.70 46.19 2.28
N LEU A 61 8.33 45.08 1.87
CA LEU A 61 9.77 44.79 1.69
C LEU A 61 10.26 43.55 2.48
N GLU A 62 10.59 42.51 1.70
CA GLU A 62 11.61 41.46 1.94
C GLU A 62 11.64 40.85 3.35
N CYS A 63 10.90 39.75 3.53
CA CYS A 63 11.25 38.73 4.52
C CYS A 63 12.10 37.68 3.80
N GLU A 64 13.41 37.88 3.82
CA GLU A 64 14.42 36.83 3.61
C GLU A 64 14.41 35.97 4.88
N CYS A 65 13.75 34.81 4.81
CA CYS A 65 14.15 33.68 5.64
C CYS A 65 15.16 32.92 4.78
N ASP A 66 16.45 33.07 5.12
CA ASP A 66 17.53 32.28 4.55
C ASP A 66 17.20 30.78 4.67
N ASP A 67 17.11 30.14 3.51
CA ASP A 67 17.23 28.71 3.32
C ASP A 67 18.69 28.33 3.65
N ASP A 68 18.96 27.98 4.91
CA ASP A 68 20.13 27.17 5.25
C ASP A 68 19.72 25.69 5.08
N ASP A 69 19.79 25.24 3.83
CA ASP A 69 20.02 23.85 3.43
C ASP A 69 21.36 23.39 4.01
N ASP A 70 21.35 22.83 5.21
CA ASP A 70 22.37 21.89 5.69
C ASP A 70 21.66 20.56 6.01
N ASP A 71 21.19 19.90 4.94
CA ASP A 71 20.81 18.48 4.89
C ASP A 71 22.09 17.63 5.09
N ASP A 72 22.55 17.54 6.32
CA ASP A 72 23.54 16.57 6.80
C ASP A 72 22.98 15.85 8.06
N ASP A 73 21.66 15.60 8.08
CA ASP A 73 21.04 14.60 8.98
C ASP A 73 21.34 13.19 8.47
N ALA A 74 22.62 12.88 8.30
CA ALA A 74 23.11 11.53 8.47
C ALA A 74 22.88 11.19 9.95
N ALA A 75 21.73 10.59 10.24
CA ALA A 75 21.47 9.93 11.51
C ALA A 75 22.73 9.15 11.89
N PRO A 76 23.19 9.22 13.15
CA PRO A 76 24.39 8.51 13.55
C PRO A 76 24.18 7.05 13.16
N GLU A 77 25.07 6.50 12.33
CA GLU A 77 25.22 5.06 12.21
C GLU A 77 25.50 4.60 13.63
N GLU A 78 24.45 4.18 14.35
CA GLU A 78 24.64 3.47 15.59
C GLU A 78 25.43 2.23 15.17
N GLU A 79 26.73 2.25 15.45
CA GLU A 79 27.59 1.08 15.47
C GLU A 79 26.96 0.09 16.45
N MET A 80 25.93 -0.62 15.98
CA MET A 80 25.33 -1.71 16.70
C MET A 80 26.40 -2.77 16.77
N ASP A 81 26.81 -3.09 18.00
CA ASP A 81 27.56 -4.28 18.34
C ASP A 81 26.83 -5.50 17.76
N ASP A 82 27.22 -5.89 16.56
CA ASP A 82 26.77 -7.08 15.84
C ASP A 82 27.26 -8.36 16.53
N GLY A 83 27.99 -8.24 17.64
CA GLY A 83 28.58 -9.33 18.39
C GLY A 83 29.70 -10.04 17.62
N ALA A 84 30.18 -9.43 16.51
CA ALA A 84 31.24 -9.97 15.67
C ALA A 84 32.60 -9.95 16.39
N GLU A 85 32.81 -9.01 17.31
CA GLU A 85 34.04 -8.95 18.12
C GLU A 85 33.85 -9.59 19.50
N SER A 86 33.69 -10.92 19.52
CA SER A 86 33.80 -11.68 20.77
C SER A 86 35.00 -12.62 20.71
N GLU A 87 36.03 -12.30 21.50
CA GLU A 87 37.10 -13.24 21.83
C GLU A 87 36.50 -14.61 22.16
N ARG A 88 37.09 -15.70 21.63
CA ARG A 88 36.63 -17.09 21.84
C ARG A 88 36.67 -17.47 23.33
N SER A 89 35.64 -17.09 24.05
CA SER A 89 35.49 -17.21 25.51
C SER A 89 34.82 -18.52 25.94
N TYR A 90 34.09 -19.17 25.03
CA TYR A 90 33.49 -20.49 25.23
C TYR A 90 34.47 -21.58 24.80
N GLN A 91 34.80 -22.48 25.73
CA GLN A 91 35.76 -23.58 25.55
C GLN A 91 35.12 -24.96 25.73
N GLY A 92 33.80 -25.08 25.49
CA GLY A 92 33.09 -26.36 25.50
C GLY A 92 33.63 -27.32 24.45
N SER A 93 33.32 -28.61 24.57
CA SER A 93 33.70 -29.62 23.57
C SER A 93 33.04 -29.39 22.20
N ASP A 94 31.93 -28.68 22.21
CA ASP A 94 31.11 -28.25 21.08
C ASP A 94 31.38 -26.78 20.70
N ALA A 95 32.46 -26.17 21.19
CA ALA A 95 32.72 -24.75 20.98
C ALA A 95 32.76 -24.33 19.50
N ASP A 96 33.34 -25.14 18.61
CA ASP A 96 33.37 -24.81 17.18
C ASP A 96 31.95 -24.79 16.58
N TYR A 97 31.08 -25.73 16.97
CA TYR A 97 29.68 -25.76 16.53
C TYR A 97 28.87 -24.59 17.11
N TYR A 98 29.13 -24.22 18.36
CA TYR A 98 28.57 -23.02 18.98
C TYR A 98 28.90 -21.75 18.20
N TYR A 99 30.16 -21.57 17.80
CA TYR A 99 30.56 -20.38 17.05
C TYR A 99 30.01 -20.37 15.63
N GLU A 100 29.89 -21.53 14.97
CA GLU A 100 29.22 -21.65 13.67
C GLU A 100 27.75 -21.21 13.73
N LEU A 101 26.98 -21.71 14.70
CA LEU A 101 25.59 -21.28 14.88
C LEU A 101 25.47 -19.83 15.33
N LYS A 102 26.47 -19.30 16.06
CA LYS A 102 26.51 -17.89 16.45
C LYS A 102 26.68 -17.00 15.21
N GLU A 103 27.58 -17.35 14.30
CA GLU A 103 27.76 -16.65 13.02
C GLU A 103 26.48 -16.69 12.17
N GLN A 104 25.82 -17.86 12.07
CA GLN A 104 24.54 -17.99 11.36
C GLN A 104 23.43 -17.12 11.97
N ARG A 105 23.34 -17.07 13.32
CA ARG A 105 22.38 -16.20 14.01
C ARG A 105 22.65 -14.71 13.73
N ILE A 106 23.91 -14.29 13.70
CA ILE A 106 24.30 -12.91 13.39
C ILE A 106 23.93 -12.59 11.95
N GLN A 107 24.26 -13.46 11.00
CA GLN A 107 23.89 -13.28 9.59
C GLN A 107 22.37 -13.16 9.43
N ARG A 108 21.60 -14.05 10.07
CA ARG A 108 20.14 -13.98 10.02
C ARG A 108 19.59 -12.68 10.61
N LYS A 109 20.21 -12.13 11.66
CA LYS A 109 19.85 -10.82 12.22
C LYS A 109 20.08 -9.69 11.20
N ILE A 110 21.17 -9.74 10.45
CA ILE A 110 21.47 -8.79 9.36
C ILE A 110 20.43 -8.96 8.24
N ASP A 111 20.20 -10.19 7.77
CA ASP A 111 19.27 -10.46 6.67
C ASP A 111 17.84 -9.98 6.98
N LEU A 112 17.37 -10.19 8.23
CA LEU A 112 16.05 -9.72 8.67
C LEU A 112 15.96 -8.18 8.75
N ARG A 113 17.06 -7.51 9.10
CA ARG A 113 17.14 -6.05 9.10
C ARG A 113 17.08 -5.54 7.66
N ASP A 114 17.95 -6.04 6.80
CA ASP A 114 18.05 -5.65 5.40
C ASP A 114 16.71 -5.87 4.67
N LEU A 115 16.04 -6.99 4.96
CA LEU A 115 14.71 -7.28 4.43
C LEU A 115 13.67 -6.27 4.90
N ARG A 116 13.68 -5.88 6.19
CA ARG A 116 12.74 -4.87 6.72
C ARG A 116 12.97 -3.51 6.08
N GLU A 117 14.24 -3.08 5.99
CA GLU A 117 14.61 -1.84 5.32
C GLU A 117 14.19 -1.83 3.86
N GLU A 118 14.35 -2.97 3.16
CA GLU A 118 13.87 -3.14 1.80
C GLU A 118 12.35 -3.05 1.68
N GLN A 119 11.62 -3.74 2.54
CA GLN A 119 10.17 -3.68 2.58
C GLN A 119 9.65 -2.26 2.82
N GLU A 120 10.27 -1.52 3.74
CA GLU A 120 9.91 -0.13 4.04
C GLU A 120 10.22 0.80 2.87
N ARG A 121 11.39 0.64 2.24
CA ARG A 121 11.79 1.39 1.05
C ARG A 121 10.83 1.15 -0.11
N GLU A 122 10.50 -0.10 -0.41
CA GLU A 122 9.55 -0.43 -1.48
C GLU A 122 8.14 0.08 -1.16
N ARG A 123 7.69 -0.03 0.09
CA ARG A 123 6.42 0.56 0.53
C ARG A 123 6.40 2.07 0.33
N ARG A 124 7.48 2.79 0.68
CA ARG A 124 7.60 4.24 0.48
C ARG A 124 7.54 4.59 -1.02
N LEU A 125 8.31 3.90 -1.85
CA LEU A 125 8.29 4.11 -3.32
C LEU A 125 6.91 3.87 -3.92
N HIS A 126 6.21 2.81 -3.48
CA HIS A 126 4.85 2.56 -3.91
C HIS A 126 3.89 3.65 -3.44
N ARG A 127 3.98 4.06 -2.18
CA ARG A 127 3.15 5.14 -1.63
C ARG A 127 3.31 6.45 -2.40
N GLU A 128 4.53 6.80 -2.80
CA GLU A 128 4.84 7.99 -3.62
C GLU A 128 4.19 7.89 -5.00
N LEU A 129 4.39 6.78 -5.71
CA LEU A 129 3.77 6.53 -7.01
C LEU A 129 2.24 6.64 -6.93
N GLU A 130 1.64 6.03 -5.91
CA GLU A 130 0.21 6.07 -5.68
C GLU A 130 -0.26 7.51 -5.46
N SER A 131 0.43 8.26 -4.59
CA SER A 131 0.14 9.67 -4.32
C SER A 131 0.16 10.53 -5.59
N GLU A 132 1.15 10.36 -6.46
CA GLU A 132 1.21 11.06 -7.75
C GLU A 132 0.00 10.77 -8.63
N LYS A 133 -0.41 9.50 -8.73
CA LYS A 133 -1.57 9.09 -9.53
C LYS A 133 -2.89 9.54 -8.93
N GLU A 134 -3.02 9.52 -7.60
CA GLU A 134 -4.16 10.12 -6.92
C GLU A 134 -4.27 11.61 -7.24
N GLN A 135 -3.14 12.32 -7.19
CA GLN A 135 -3.08 13.75 -7.48
C GLN A 135 -3.50 14.07 -8.92
N GLU A 136 -3.04 13.28 -9.90
CA GLU A 136 -3.48 13.39 -11.32
C GLU A 136 -5.03 13.35 -11.43
N VAL A 137 -5.66 12.41 -10.74
CA VAL A 137 -7.13 12.26 -10.76
C VAL A 137 -7.82 13.37 -9.98
N ARG A 138 -7.25 13.83 -8.86
CA ARG A 138 -7.78 14.97 -8.08
C ARG A 138 -7.78 16.25 -8.88
N GLU A 139 -6.70 16.54 -9.60
CA GLU A 139 -6.60 17.71 -10.47
C GLU A 139 -7.65 17.67 -11.59
N ALA A 140 -7.82 16.50 -12.21
CA ALA A 140 -8.88 16.30 -13.20
C ALA A 140 -10.28 16.49 -12.60
N TYR A 141 -10.49 16.03 -11.36
CA TYR A 141 -11.74 16.23 -10.62
C TYR A 141 -12.00 17.71 -10.34
N GLU A 142 -11.00 18.45 -9.86
CA GLU A 142 -11.11 19.89 -9.62
C GLU A 142 -11.35 20.69 -10.89
N ALA A 143 -10.66 20.35 -11.99
CA ALA A 143 -10.87 20.95 -13.30
C ALA A 143 -12.33 20.76 -13.75
N MET A 144 -12.84 19.53 -13.64
CA MET A 144 -14.23 19.22 -13.94
C MET A 144 -15.22 20.01 -13.05
N LEU A 145 -14.92 20.19 -11.76
CA LEU A 145 -15.73 21.02 -10.86
C LEU A 145 -15.73 22.49 -11.28
N LYS A 146 -14.55 23.04 -11.63
CA LYS A 146 -14.39 24.42 -12.10
C LYS A 146 -15.19 24.65 -13.38
N GLU A 147 -15.17 23.71 -14.33
CA GLU A 147 -15.95 23.79 -15.57
C GLU A 147 -17.47 23.72 -15.32
N GLN A 148 -17.94 22.85 -14.43
CA GLN A 148 -19.37 22.75 -14.12
C GLN A 148 -19.91 23.99 -13.41
N LYS A 149 -19.10 24.65 -12.56
CA LYS A 149 -19.48 25.91 -11.90
C LYS A 149 -19.64 27.08 -12.88
N LYS A 150 -18.95 27.04 -14.03
CA LYS A 150 -19.07 28.08 -15.08
C LYS A 150 -20.41 28.04 -15.83
N GLY A 151 -21.32 27.11 -15.51
CA GLY A 151 -22.73 27.12 -15.92
C GLY A 151 -23.01 26.76 -17.38
N ASP A 152 -22.07 27.01 -18.30
CA ASP A 152 -22.28 26.89 -19.75
C ASP A 152 -21.63 25.66 -20.40
N ALA A 153 -20.74 24.94 -19.70
CA ALA A 153 -20.04 23.80 -20.30
C ALA A 153 -20.91 22.52 -20.30
N PRO A 154 -21.18 21.90 -21.47
CA PRO A 154 -21.86 20.62 -21.52
C PRO A 154 -21.02 19.56 -20.81
N ARG A 155 -21.60 18.86 -19.83
CA ARG A 155 -20.92 17.74 -19.14
C ARG A 155 -20.36 16.74 -20.15
N PRO A 156 -19.09 16.28 -20.01
CA PRO A 156 -18.48 15.34 -20.94
C PRO A 156 -19.37 14.11 -21.14
N ARG A 157 -19.59 13.72 -22.39
CA ARG A 157 -20.24 12.45 -22.70
C ARG A 157 -19.24 11.33 -22.43
N LEU A 158 -19.70 10.30 -21.74
CA LEU A 158 -18.89 9.11 -21.54
C LEU A 158 -18.87 8.28 -22.82
N ALA A 159 -17.69 7.82 -23.19
CA ALA A 159 -17.50 6.78 -24.18
C ALA A 159 -18.08 5.45 -23.66
N SER A 160 -18.17 4.45 -24.54
CA SER A 160 -18.59 3.12 -24.13
C SER A 160 -17.61 2.58 -23.08
N LEU A 161 -18.12 2.23 -21.89
CA LEU A 161 -17.32 1.56 -20.88
C LEU A 161 -17.04 0.09 -21.24
N SER A 162 -17.66 -0.44 -22.30
CA SER A 162 -17.42 -1.81 -22.71
C SER A 162 -15.94 -2.01 -23.05
N LYS A 163 -15.28 -2.86 -22.26
CA LYS A 163 -13.84 -3.15 -22.29
C LYS A 163 -12.94 -2.07 -21.68
N ALA A 164 -13.48 -1.10 -20.94
CA ALA A 164 -12.67 -0.14 -20.21
C ALA A 164 -12.10 -0.80 -18.96
N ILE A 165 -10.81 -0.61 -18.71
CA ILE A 165 -10.13 -1.07 -17.49
C ILE A 165 -9.48 0.16 -16.87
N PHE A 166 -9.74 0.39 -15.59
CA PHE A 166 -9.12 1.46 -14.83
C PHE A 166 -8.20 0.86 -13.78
N HIS A 167 -6.91 1.22 -13.83
CA HIS A 167 -6.00 0.94 -12.74
C HIS A 167 -6.36 1.83 -11.55
N LEU A 168 -6.44 1.20 -10.37
CA LEU A 168 -6.89 1.84 -9.16
C LEU A 168 -5.70 2.15 -8.26
N PHE A 169 -5.57 3.42 -7.90
CA PHE A 169 -4.53 3.93 -7.03
C PHE A 169 -5.14 4.38 -5.69
N SER A 170 -4.52 4.05 -4.56
CA SER A 170 -4.98 4.43 -3.23
C SER A 170 -3.82 4.43 -2.23
N VAL A 171 -3.48 5.59 -1.70
CA VAL A 171 -2.50 5.73 -0.61
C VAL A 171 -3.04 5.07 0.66
N ASP A 172 -4.33 5.24 0.96
CA ASP A 172 -4.97 4.57 2.10
C ASP A 172 -4.79 3.04 2.01
N HIS A 173 -4.93 2.46 0.82
CA HIS A 173 -4.72 1.03 0.64
C HIS A 173 -3.26 0.59 0.86
N ILE A 174 -2.27 1.44 0.54
CA ILE A 174 -0.86 1.17 0.89
C ILE A 174 -0.64 1.28 2.40
N ASP A 175 -1.33 2.21 3.04
CA ASP A 175 -1.12 2.48 4.46
C ASP A 175 -1.78 1.40 5.34
N TYR A 176 -2.92 0.84 4.93
CA TYR A 176 -3.75 -0.06 5.76
C TYR A 176 -3.98 -1.47 5.19
N CYS A 177 -3.62 -1.74 3.94
CA CYS A 177 -3.90 -3.02 3.27
C CYS A 177 -2.68 -3.61 2.55
N TYR A 178 -1.48 -3.03 2.75
CA TYR A 178 -0.28 -3.45 2.04
C TYR A 178 0.31 -4.75 2.62
N CYS A 179 0.26 -5.82 1.82
CA CYS A 179 0.95 -7.07 2.09
C CYS A 179 2.07 -7.27 1.06
N TYR A 180 3.31 -7.39 1.53
CA TYR A 180 4.51 -7.50 0.70
C TYR A 180 4.46 -8.70 -0.25
N ASP A 181 4.02 -9.86 0.24
CA ASP A 181 3.96 -11.11 -0.52
C ASP A 181 2.94 -11.09 -1.67
N LEU A 182 2.00 -10.15 -1.64
CA LEU A 182 0.85 -10.10 -2.54
C LEU A 182 0.82 -8.83 -3.42
N TYR A 183 1.73 -7.88 -3.21
CA TYR A 183 1.71 -6.60 -3.93
C TYR A 183 2.32 -6.70 -5.33
N LEU A 184 1.56 -7.29 -6.25
CA LEU A 184 1.75 -7.09 -7.68
C LEU A 184 0.70 -6.08 -8.12
N GLY A 185 1.11 -4.86 -8.47
CA GLY A 185 0.28 -3.72 -8.93
C GLY A 185 -0.82 -4.07 -9.94
N THR A 186 -1.90 -4.67 -9.44
CA THR A 186 -2.96 -5.30 -10.23
C THR A 186 -4.33 -4.84 -9.77
N ARG A 187 -4.42 -3.76 -8.98
CA ARG A 187 -5.71 -3.21 -8.58
C ARG A 187 -6.37 -2.56 -9.79
N TYR A 188 -7.54 -3.05 -10.17
CA TYR A 188 -8.29 -2.49 -11.28
C TYR A 188 -9.80 -2.71 -11.13
N VAL A 189 -10.55 -1.89 -11.85
CA VAL A 189 -11.95 -2.16 -12.18
C VAL A 189 -12.07 -2.33 -13.69
N GLU A 190 -12.66 -3.44 -14.12
CA GLU A 190 -12.94 -3.71 -15.53
C GLU A 190 -14.44 -3.68 -15.79
N PHE A 191 -14.84 -3.07 -16.89
CA PHE A 191 -16.20 -3.07 -17.38
C PHE A 191 -16.26 -3.81 -18.72
N TYR A 192 -17.23 -4.71 -18.88
CA TYR A 192 -17.36 -5.53 -20.08
C TYR A 192 -18.83 -5.80 -20.43
N CYS A 193 -19.07 -6.17 -21.68
CA CYS A 193 -20.39 -6.57 -22.17
C CYS A 193 -20.34 -8.04 -22.57
N LEU A 194 -21.13 -8.90 -21.92
CA LEU A 194 -21.24 -10.31 -22.27
C LEU A 194 -22.43 -10.54 -23.22
N ASP A 195 -22.27 -11.50 -24.12
CA ASP A 195 -23.37 -12.03 -24.92
C ASP A 195 -24.10 -13.20 -24.24
N GLU A 196 -25.11 -13.74 -24.91
CA GLU A 196 -25.89 -14.89 -24.43
C GLU A 196 -25.04 -16.15 -24.20
N LYS A 197 -23.83 -16.21 -24.74
CA LYS A 197 -22.87 -17.30 -24.59
C LYS A 197 -21.76 -16.97 -23.58
N GLY A 198 -21.84 -15.83 -22.89
CA GLY A 198 -20.83 -15.35 -21.94
C GLY A 198 -19.56 -14.80 -22.59
N GLN A 199 -19.57 -14.49 -23.89
CA GLN A 199 -18.40 -13.92 -24.58
C GLN A 199 -18.44 -12.39 -24.61
N THR A 200 -17.27 -11.77 -24.44
CA THR A 200 -17.14 -10.31 -24.47
C THR A 200 -17.42 -9.75 -25.88
N ARG A 201 -18.42 -8.87 -26.00
CA ARG A 201 -18.76 -8.17 -27.24
C ARG A 201 -18.51 -6.67 -27.14
N ILE A 202 -18.34 -6.02 -28.29
CA ILE A 202 -18.37 -4.56 -28.41
C ILE A 202 -19.79 -4.19 -28.80
N PRO A 203 -20.56 -3.52 -27.93
CA PRO A 203 -21.90 -3.12 -28.27
C PRO A 203 -21.87 -1.92 -29.24
N ASP A 204 -22.53 -2.05 -30.39
CA ASP A 204 -22.75 -0.95 -31.34
C ASP A 204 -23.68 0.14 -30.76
N ASN A 205 -24.36 -0.16 -29.65
CA ASN A 205 -25.35 0.71 -29.02
C ASN A 205 -25.06 0.95 -27.54
N THR A 206 -25.11 2.20 -27.12
CA THR A 206 -24.91 2.62 -25.71
C THR A 206 -26.01 2.15 -24.75
N ASN A 207 -27.12 1.60 -25.25
CA ASN A 207 -28.21 1.03 -24.45
C ASN A 207 -27.97 -0.42 -23.99
N VAL A 208 -26.87 -1.05 -24.40
CA VAL A 208 -26.54 -2.41 -23.97
C VAL A 208 -26.13 -2.39 -22.50
N LYS A 209 -26.66 -3.35 -21.72
CA LYS A 209 -26.28 -3.51 -20.31
C LYS A 209 -24.84 -4.00 -20.24
N ILE A 210 -24.04 -3.34 -19.42
CA ILE A 210 -22.67 -3.71 -19.13
C ILE A 210 -22.59 -4.37 -17.75
N GLN A 211 -21.59 -5.20 -17.57
CA GLN A 211 -21.18 -5.80 -16.31
C GLN A 211 -19.75 -5.32 -16.02
N GLY A 212 -19.18 -5.79 -14.94
CA GLY A 212 -17.80 -5.55 -14.61
C GLY A 212 -17.43 -6.21 -13.31
N HIS A 213 -16.18 -6.08 -12.92
CA HIS A 213 -15.69 -6.58 -11.64
C HIS A 213 -14.60 -5.66 -11.09
N VAL A 214 -14.43 -5.68 -9.77
CA VAL A 214 -13.29 -5.06 -9.09
C VAL A 214 -12.33 -6.15 -8.65
N TYR A 215 -11.04 -5.89 -8.83
CA TYR A 215 -9.98 -6.71 -8.27
C TYR A 215 -9.07 -5.80 -7.44
N LEU A 216 -8.99 -6.05 -6.13
CA LEU A 216 -8.03 -5.38 -5.23
C LEU A 216 -6.96 -6.35 -4.74
N SER A 217 -7.38 -7.56 -4.37
CA SER A 217 -6.57 -8.69 -3.91
C SER A 217 -7.19 -10.01 -4.37
N ASP A 218 -6.52 -11.12 -4.11
CA ASP A 218 -7.04 -12.48 -4.35
C ASP A 218 -8.30 -12.82 -3.54
N ARG A 219 -8.56 -12.05 -2.47
CA ARG A 219 -9.76 -12.11 -1.64
C ARG A 219 -10.90 -11.24 -2.15
N THR A 220 -10.67 -10.42 -3.18
CA THR A 220 -11.72 -9.55 -3.72
C THR A 220 -12.68 -10.35 -4.61
N ASP A 221 -13.92 -10.50 -4.16
CA ASP A 221 -15.03 -11.05 -4.95
C ASP A 221 -16.14 -9.99 -5.12
N CYS A 222 -16.01 -9.16 -6.16
CA CYS A 222 -16.96 -8.08 -6.43
C CYS A 222 -17.30 -7.98 -7.92
N ASP A 223 -18.26 -8.82 -8.34
CA ASP A 223 -18.88 -8.79 -9.66
C ASP A 223 -20.15 -7.93 -9.69
N PHE A 224 -20.25 -7.06 -10.69
CA PHE A 224 -21.45 -6.25 -10.94
C PHE A 224 -22.47 -7.01 -11.78
N LEU A 225 -23.71 -6.98 -11.34
CA LEU A 225 -24.86 -7.38 -12.15
C LEU A 225 -25.06 -6.41 -13.34
N PRO A 226 -25.70 -6.86 -14.43
CA PRO A 226 -25.90 -6.04 -15.62
C PRO A 226 -26.58 -4.70 -15.34
N PHE A 227 -25.91 -3.59 -15.65
CA PHE A 227 -26.40 -2.23 -15.43
C PHE A 227 -26.34 -1.37 -16.69
N ALA A 228 -27.10 -0.27 -16.69
CA ALA A 228 -27.06 0.71 -17.77
C ALA A 228 -25.93 1.70 -17.55
N GLN A 229 -25.02 1.83 -18.52
CA GLN A 229 -23.86 2.70 -18.38
C GLN A 229 -24.26 4.17 -18.13
N PRO A 230 -23.52 4.90 -17.29
CA PRO A 230 -23.68 6.33 -17.16
C PRO A 230 -23.40 7.05 -18.49
N LYS A 231 -24.29 7.95 -18.92
CA LYS A 231 -24.13 8.68 -20.20
C LYS A 231 -23.15 9.85 -20.13
N ARG A 232 -22.90 10.37 -18.92
CA ARG A 232 -22.10 11.58 -18.70
C ARG A 232 -21.30 11.45 -17.43
N ALA A 233 -20.08 11.99 -17.49
CA ALA A 233 -19.24 12.18 -16.34
C ALA A 233 -19.76 13.32 -15.46
N GLY A 234 -19.34 13.38 -14.20
CA GLY A 234 -19.68 14.47 -13.31
C GLY A 234 -19.62 14.15 -11.82
N ILE A 235 -20.28 15.01 -11.05
CA ILE A 235 -20.35 14.93 -9.57
C ILE A 235 -21.22 13.75 -9.10
N LYS A 236 -22.05 13.18 -10.00
CA LYS A 236 -23.01 12.16 -9.62
C LYS A 236 -22.33 10.82 -9.34
N LYS A 237 -22.30 10.45 -8.07
CA LYS A 237 -21.92 9.13 -7.58
C LYS A 237 -22.94 8.05 -8.01
N ARG A 238 -22.47 6.83 -8.22
CA ARG A 238 -23.24 5.68 -8.71
C ARG A 238 -22.84 4.44 -7.95
N GLN A 239 -23.83 3.67 -7.51
CA GLN A 239 -23.64 2.30 -7.06
C GLN A 239 -24.15 1.39 -8.16
N PHE A 240 -23.45 0.27 -8.34
CA PHE A 240 -23.85 -0.77 -9.27
C PHE A 240 -24.25 -2.00 -8.48
N PRO A 241 -25.37 -2.64 -8.86
CA PRO A 241 -25.85 -3.82 -8.15
C PRO A 241 -24.77 -4.91 -8.21
N THR A 242 -24.37 -5.47 -7.07
CA THR A 242 -23.41 -6.58 -7.01
C THR A 242 -24.11 -7.92 -6.81
N ARG A 243 -23.39 -9.01 -7.07
CA ARG A 243 -23.89 -10.37 -6.81
C ARG A 243 -23.73 -10.71 -5.33
N GLY A 244 -24.63 -10.19 -4.49
CA GLY A 244 -24.65 -10.39 -3.05
C GLY A 244 -25.73 -9.50 -2.40
N GLN A 245 -26.23 -9.84 -1.21
CA GLN A 245 -27.28 -9.05 -0.53
C GLN A 245 -26.74 -7.97 0.42
N ASP A 246 -25.41 -7.82 0.53
CA ASP A 246 -24.81 -6.97 1.55
C ASP A 246 -24.55 -5.54 1.04
N HIS A 247 -24.72 -4.57 1.94
CA HIS A 247 -24.66 -3.12 1.75
C HIS A 247 -23.24 -2.55 1.53
N ASP A 248 -22.38 -3.35 0.90
CA ASP A 248 -20.94 -3.15 0.79
C ASP A 248 -20.52 -2.78 -0.64
N GLU A 249 -21.49 -2.35 -1.46
CA GLU A 249 -21.28 -2.01 -2.87
C GLU A 249 -20.34 -0.80 -3.02
N PRO A 250 -19.30 -0.91 -3.86
CA PRO A 250 -18.43 0.22 -4.17
C PRO A 250 -19.20 1.34 -4.87
N VAL A 251 -18.86 2.58 -4.52
CA VAL A 251 -19.45 3.79 -5.08
C VAL A 251 -18.51 4.37 -6.13
N PHE A 252 -18.99 4.54 -7.36
CA PHE A 252 -18.22 5.08 -8.48
C PHE A 252 -18.62 6.51 -8.81
N GLN A 253 -17.63 7.31 -9.15
CA GLN A 253 -17.77 8.65 -9.67
C GLN A 253 -16.89 8.81 -10.92
N PHE A 254 -17.51 8.86 -12.09
CA PHE A 254 -16.80 9.05 -13.35
C PHE A 254 -16.49 10.52 -13.56
N ILE A 255 -15.21 10.85 -13.67
CA ILE A 255 -14.72 12.22 -13.85
C ILE A 255 -14.57 12.55 -15.34
N SER A 256 -14.08 11.59 -16.12
CA SER A 256 -13.98 11.68 -17.58
C SER A 256 -13.99 10.28 -18.20
N ASN A 257 -13.65 10.16 -19.49
CA ASN A 257 -13.38 8.85 -20.10
C ASN A 257 -12.09 8.20 -19.56
N LYS A 258 -11.16 9.03 -19.07
CA LYS A 258 -9.84 8.60 -18.57
C LYS A 258 -9.85 8.38 -17.07
N TYR A 259 -10.71 9.09 -16.31
CA TYR A 259 -10.61 9.14 -14.86
C TYR A 259 -11.90 8.76 -14.16
N LEU A 260 -11.78 7.99 -13.07
CA LEU A 260 -12.85 7.71 -12.13
C LEU A 260 -12.36 7.77 -10.68
N ILE A 261 -13.29 7.89 -9.74
CA ILE A 261 -13.03 7.70 -8.32
C ILE A 261 -13.96 6.59 -7.85
N MET A 262 -13.41 5.60 -7.16
CA MET A 262 -14.15 4.55 -6.48
C MET A 262 -14.01 4.75 -4.97
N THR A 263 -15.08 4.51 -4.22
CA THR A 263 -15.08 4.59 -2.76
C THR A 263 -15.62 3.29 -2.20
N VAL A 264 -14.89 2.73 -1.24
CA VAL A 264 -15.19 1.46 -0.57
C VAL A 264 -15.20 1.72 0.92
N LYS A 265 -16.13 1.14 1.68
CA LYS A 265 -16.11 1.26 3.14
C LYS A 265 -15.04 0.33 3.72
N SER A 266 -14.42 0.72 4.84
CA SER A 266 -13.40 -0.12 5.49
C SER A 266 -13.94 -1.43 6.07
N ASP A 267 -15.24 -1.49 6.39
CA ASP A 267 -15.94 -2.71 6.81
C ASP A 267 -16.39 -3.61 5.65
N SER A 268 -16.14 -3.21 4.40
CA SER A 268 -16.45 -4.02 3.23
C SER A 268 -15.51 -5.22 3.14
N LYS A 269 -16.07 -6.38 2.79
CA LYS A 269 -15.34 -7.63 2.48
C LYS A 269 -14.24 -7.45 1.44
N MET A 270 -14.27 -6.38 0.65
CA MET A 270 -13.24 -6.06 -0.35
C MET A 270 -11.90 -5.68 0.28
N VAL A 271 -11.88 -5.18 1.52
CA VAL A 271 -10.66 -4.68 2.20
C VAL A 271 -10.57 -5.08 3.67
N SER A 272 -11.67 -5.45 4.33
CA SER A 272 -11.70 -5.70 5.78
C SER A 272 -10.78 -6.85 6.20
N GLY A 273 -10.70 -7.92 5.41
CA GLY A 273 -9.81 -9.04 5.71
C GLY A 273 -8.33 -8.66 5.71
N ASP A 274 -7.94 -7.76 4.80
CA ASP A 274 -6.55 -7.29 4.69
C ASP A 274 -6.21 -6.31 5.82
N ILE A 275 -7.18 -5.47 6.21
CA ILE A 275 -7.08 -4.57 7.38
C ILE A 275 -6.93 -5.36 8.69
N GLU A 276 -7.75 -6.40 8.88
CA GLU A 276 -7.74 -7.23 10.09
C GLU A 276 -6.43 -8.03 10.22
N GLU A 277 -5.94 -8.61 9.12
CA GLU A 277 -4.69 -9.37 9.10
C GLU A 277 -3.47 -8.52 9.44
N LEU A 278 -3.43 -7.28 8.95
CA LEU A 278 -2.35 -6.34 9.26
C LEU A 278 -2.49 -5.71 10.65
N GLY A 279 -3.59 -5.95 11.37
CA GLY A 279 -3.86 -5.34 12.67
C GLY A 279 -3.90 -3.81 12.61
N ALA A 280 -4.26 -3.25 11.45
CA ALA A 280 -4.18 -1.82 11.21
C ALA A 280 -5.17 -1.05 12.10
N THR A 281 -4.69 -0.01 12.78
CA THR A 281 -5.49 0.87 13.64
C THR A 281 -5.79 2.19 12.94
N GLU A 282 -6.79 2.93 13.44
CA GLU A 282 -7.16 4.27 12.94
C GLU A 282 -7.57 4.35 11.46
N VAL A 283 -7.97 3.23 10.88
CA VAL A 283 -8.37 3.14 9.47
C VAL A 283 -9.54 4.08 9.15
N PRO A 284 -9.48 4.84 8.04
CA PRO A 284 -10.60 5.66 7.57
C PRO A 284 -11.87 4.84 7.40
N LYS A 285 -13.04 5.47 7.63
CA LYS A 285 -14.36 4.81 7.41
C LYS A 285 -14.59 4.42 5.95
N GLU A 286 -13.98 5.16 5.03
CA GLU A 286 -14.06 4.95 3.60
C GLU A 286 -12.67 5.09 2.99
N LEU A 287 -12.25 4.08 2.23
CA LEU A 287 -11.04 4.12 1.41
C LEU A 287 -11.42 4.62 0.01
N LYS A 288 -10.61 5.53 -0.53
CA LYS A 288 -10.79 6.06 -1.88
C LYS A 288 -9.74 5.49 -2.81
N PHE A 289 -10.21 5.07 -3.98
CA PHE A 289 -9.38 4.61 -5.07
C PHE A 289 -9.57 5.53 -6.27
N PHE A 290 -8.47 5.99 -6.83
CA PHE A 290 -8.39 6.91 -7.94
C PHE A 290 -8.03 6.11 -9.19
N GLY A 291 -8.96 6.07 -10.13
CA GLY A 291 -8.90 5.21 -11.30
C GLY A 291 -8.40 5.94 -12.54
N ILE A 292 -7.41 5.38 -13.24
CA ILE A 292 -6.92 5.85 -14.53
C ILE A 292 -7.15 4.76 -15.58
N CYS A 293 -7.86 5.09 -16.66
CA CYS A 293 -8.15 4.17 -17.75
C CYS A 293 -6.85 3.77 -18.45
N MET A 294 -6.65 2.46 -18.61
CA MET A 294 -5.60 1.92 -19.47
C MET A 294 -5.88 2.29 -20.93
N GLU A 295 -4.86 2.80 -21.59
CA GLU A 295 -4.89 2.90 -23.04
C GLU A 295 -4.86 1.50 -23.67
N LYS A 296 -5.38 1.39 -24.89
CA LYS A 296 -5.56 0.08 -25.55
C LYS A 296 -4.25 -0.71 -25.67
N GLU A 297 -3.16 -0.03 -25.98
CA GLU A 297 -1.82 -0.63 -26.17
C GLU A 297 -1.23 -1.13 -24.85
N GLU A 298 -1.35 -0.33 -23.78
CA GLU A 298 -0.92 -0.73 -22.43
C GLU A 298 -1.71 -1.95 -21.93
N ARG A 299 -3.00 -1.99 -22.24
CA ARG A 299 -3.86 -3.13 -21.92
C ARG A 299 -3.44 -4.39 -22.67
N GLU A 300 -3.14 -4.32 -23.97
CA GLU A 300 -2.72 -5.48 -24.76
C GLU A 300 -1.42 -6.07 -24.17
N LEU A 301 -0.45 -5.20 -23.83
CA LEU A 301 0.78 -5.60 -23.13
C LEU A 301 0.54 -6.16 -21.72
N TYR A 302 -0.43 -5.62 -20.97
CA TYR A 302 -0.80 -6.14 -19.65
C TYR A 302 -1.42 -7.54 -19.75
N LEU A 303 -2.36 -7.74 -20.68
CA LEU A 303 -3.01 -9.04 -20.89
C LEU A 303 -2.02 -10.09 -21.40
N GLU A 304 -1.10 -9.71 -22.29
CA GLU A 304 -0.03 -10.58 -22.77
C GLU A 304 0.88 -11.02 -21.60
N ARG A 305 1.41 -10.07 -20.82
CA ARG A 305 2.23 -10.37 -19.62
C ARG A 305 1.50 -11.23 -18.59
N ARG A 306 0.21 -10.97 -18.35
CA ARG A 306 -0.62 -11.81 -17.47
C ARG A 306 -0.73 -13.23 -18.01
N SER A 307 -1.00 -13.40 -19.30
CA SER A 307 -1.13 -14.72 -19.93
C SER A 307 0.18 -15.52 -19.92
N GLU A 308 1.33 -14.84 -20.01
CA GLU A 308 2.66 -15.47 -19.91
C GLU A 308 2.98 -15.95 -18.50
N ARG A 309 2.63 -15.17 -17.46
CA ARG A 309 2.80 -15.59 -16.06
C ARG A 309 1.99 -16.85 -15.73
N PHE A 310 0.78 -16.97 -16.25
CA PHE A 310 -0.06 -18.17 -16.08
C PHE A 310 0.40 -19.38 -16.90
N ARG A 311 1.23 -19.19 -17.94
CA ARG A 311 1.83 -20.30 -18.72
C ARG A 311 3.14 -20.83 -18.13
N ARG A 312 3.76 -20.09 -17.20
CA ARG A 312 5.04 -20.45 -16.57
C ARG A 312 4.90 -21.11 -15.19
N ARG A 313 3.67 -21.27 -14.69
CA ARG A 313 3.34 -22.15 -13.56
C ARG A 313 2.73 -23.44 -14.11
#